data_AF-E6UK05-F1
#
_entry.id   AF-E6UK05-F1
#
_cell.length_a   1.000
_cell.length_b   1.000
_cell.length_c   1.000
_cell.angle_alpha   90.00
_cell.angle_beta   90.00
_cell.angle_gamma   90.00
#
_symmetry.space_group_name_H-M   'P 1'
#
loop_
_entity.id
_entity.type
_entity.pdbx_description
1 polymer ?
#
loop_
_entity_poly.entity_id
_entity_poly.type
_entity_poly.pdbx_seq_one_letter_code
_entity_poly.pdbx_strand_id
1 'polypeptide(L)'
;MEITEDKIVYGKNTFTIVNEVPDGYKIWNIGPYMLKGFIPLCRLKQELLQKGLYVIEKDCLLAIKSEGSDKIMAAIGGGYHTVALMEKFLSDNPEPKKDSWEAKQVSRINAALPYMKKIKGL
;
A
#
# COMPACT_ATOMS: atom_id res chain seq x y z
N MET A 1 19.78 3.55 8.25
CA MET A 1 18.68 4.11 7.46
C MET A 1 19.07 5.52 7.10
N GLU A 2 18.94 5.88 5.84
CA GLU A 2 19.30 7.20 5.33
C GLU A 2 18.14 7.73 4.50
N ILE A 3 17.76 8.98 4.71
CA ILE A 3 16.69 9.67 3.98
C ILE A 3 17.30 10.95 3.44
N THR A 4 17.30 11.09 2.12
CA THR A 4 17.61 12.33 1.41
C THR A 4 16.30 12.97 0.92
N GLU A 5 16.38 14.13 0.26
CA GLU A 5 15.19 14.77 -0.32
C GLU A 5 14.48 13.87 -1.34
N ASP A 6 15.25 13.05 -2.07
CA ASP A 6 14.82 12.26 -3.22
C ASP A 6 14.84 10.74 -2.98
N LYS A 7 15.48 10.23 -1.91
CA LYS A 7 15.67 8.79 -1.70
C LYS A 7 15.54 8.34 -0.26
N ILE A 8 15.19 7.06 -0.09
CA ILE A 8 15.15 6.35 1.19
C ILE A 8 15.96 5.07 1.04
N VAL A 9 16.97 4.89 1.89
CA VAL A 9 17.71 3.62 2.00
C VAL A 9 17.23 2.89 3.25
N TYR A 10 16.53 1.77 3.03
CA TYR A 10 15.97 0.93 4.08
C TYR A 10 16.41 -0.53 3.91
N GLY A 11 17.27 -1.00 4.81
CA GLY A 11 17.89 -2.32 4.70
C GLY A 11 18.76 -2.43 3.45
N LYS A 12 18.42 -3.37 2.56
CA LYS A 12 19.09 -3.58 1.27
C LYS A 12 18.36 -2.92 0.08
N ASN A 13 17.28 -2.19 0.35
CA ASN A 13 16.43 -1.60 -0.68
C ASN A 13 16.63 -0.08 -0.70
N THR A 14 16.67 0.49 -1.90
CA THR A 14 16.69 1.93 -2.13
C THR A 14 15.40 2.32 -2.83
N PHE A 15 14.69 3.31 -2.28
CA PHE A 15 13.44 3.82 -2.82
C PHE A 15 13.64 5.25 -3.29
N THR A 16 13.18 5.57 -4.50
CA THR A 16 13.09 6.96 -4.96
C THR A 16 11.76 7.56 -4.51
N ILE A 17 11.80 8.75 -3.92
CA ILE A 17 10.62 9.47 -3.44
C ILE A 17 9.93 10.11 -4.65
N VAL A 18 8.63 9.84 -4.80
CA VAL A 18 7.79 10.40 -5.86
C VAL A 18 6.56 11.09 -5.28
N ASN A 19 5.98 12.00 -6.05
CA ASN A 19 4.80 12.78 -5.64
C ASN A 19 3.47 12.15 -6.06
N GLU A 20 3.51 11.20 -6.99
CA GLU A 20 2.36 10.46 -7.52
C GLU A 20 2.76 9.03 -7.87
N VAL A 21 1.79 8.12 -7.96
CA VAL A 21 2.02 6.72 -8.32
C VAL A 21 2.16 6.61 -9.84
N PRO A 22 3.33 6.21 -10.37
CA PRO A 22 3.50 6.11 -11.82
C PRO A 22 2.81 4.88 -12.41
N ASP A 23 2.51 4.92 -13.69
CA ASP A 23 1.85 3.80 -14.38
C ASP A 23 2.62 2.48 -14.24
N GLY A 24 1.88 1.42 -13.90
CA GLY A 24 2.41 0.08 -13.67
C GLY A 24 2.97 -0.14 -12.26
N TYR A 25 3.05 0.89 -11.41
CA TYR A 25 3.39 0.73 -10.00
C TYR A 25 2.15 0.43 -9.15
N LYS A 26 2.37 -0.30 -8.06
CA LYS A 26 1.34 -0.65 -7.07
C LYS A 26 1.93 -0.52 -5.67
N ILE A 27 1.07 -0.34 -4.67
CA ILE A 27 1.50 -0.38 -3.27
C ILE A 27 2.07 -1.77 -2.96
N TRP A 28 3.31 -1.80 -2.49
CA TRP A 28 4.00 -3.04 -2.15
C TRP A 28 3.63 -3.49 -0.73
N ASN A 29 2.89 -4.59 -0.61
CA ASN A 29 2.53 -5.15 0.69
C ASN A 29 3.73 -5.87 1.35
N ILE A 30 4.63 -5.10 1.96
CA ILE A 30 5.75 -5.61 2.77
C ILE A 30 5.44 -5.61 4.27
N GLY A 31 4.17 -5.48 4.66
CA GLY A 31 3.78 -5.40 6.06
C GLY A 31 4.33 -4.15 6.78
N PRO A 32 4.46 -4.18 8.13
CA PRO A 32 4.83 -3.02 8.94
C PRO A 32 6.32 -2.65 8.84
N TYR A 33 7.08 -3.36 8.00
CA TYR A 33 8.52 -3.15 7.84
C TYR A 33 8.87 -1.92 6.99
N MET A 34 7.89 -1.14 6.53
CA MET A 34 8.17 0.13 5.86
C MET A 34 8.37 1.26 6.87
N LEU A 35 9.20 2.23 6.49
CA LEU A 35 9.37 3.48 7.21
C LEU A 35 8.04 4.22 7.40
N LYS A 36 7.72 4.58 8.65
CA LYS A 36 6.56 5.40 8.99
C LYS A 36 6.59 6.73 8.23
N GLY A 37 5.44 7.13 7.68
CA GLY A 37 5.31 8.33 6.85
C GLY A 37 5.45 8.07 5.35
N PHE A 38 5.81 6.85 4.95
CA PHE A 38 6.00 6.48 3.55
C PHE A 38 5.23 5.21 3.17
N ILE A 39 4.73 5.18 1.94
CA ILE A 39 4.08 4.01 1.35
C ILE A 39 5.02 3.49 0.26
N PRO A 40 5.44 2.21 0.30
CA PRO A 40 6.33 1.65 -0.69
C PRO A 40 5.54 1.28 -1.94
N LEU A 41 6.14 1.52 -3.11
CA LEU A 41 5.60 1.16 -4.40
C LEU A 41 6.58 0.21 -5.11
N CYS A 42 6.02 -0.77 -5.80
CA CYS A 42 6.79 -1.70 -6.62
C CYS A 42 6.14 -1.92 -7.98
N ARG A 43 6.96 -2.29 -8.96
CA ARG A 43 6.50 -2.96 -10.18
C ARG A 43 6.60 -4.47 -10.02
N LEU A 44 5.65 -5.17 -10.62
CA LEU A 44 5.70 -6.62 -10.75
C LEU A 44 6.47 -6.96 -12.03
N LYS A 45 7.40 -7.92 -11.96
CA LYS A 45 7.98 -8.51 -13.17
C LYS A 45 6.89 -9.27 -13.93
N GLN A 46 7.07 -9.40 -15.24
CA GLN A 46 6.24 -10.28 -16.07
C GLN A 46 6.38 -11.76 -15.66
N GLU A 47 7.49 -12.11 -15.01
CA GLU A 47 7.76 -13.44 -14.48
C GLU A 47 6.93 -13.72 -13.21
N LEU A 48 6.13 -14.78 -13.26
CA LEU A 48 5.42 -15.33 -12.11
C LEU A 48 6.31 -16.39 -11.45
N LEU A 49 6.57 -16.28 -10.15
CA LEU A 49 7.23 -17.36 -9.39
C LEU A 49 6.31 -18.59 -9.34
N GLN A 50 5.03 -18.35 -9.03
CA GLN A 50 3.93 -19.33 -8.96
C GLN A 50 2.58 -18.58 -8.96
N LYS A 51 1.45 -19.28 -9.11
CA LYS A 51 0.11 -18.67 -9.12
C LYS A 51 -0.13 -17.90 -7.81
N GLY A 52 -0.14 -16.56 -7.88
CA GLY A 52 -0.32 -15.67 -6.73
C GLY A 52 0.98 -15.16 -6.06
N LEU A 53 2.15 -15.60 -6.52
CA LEU A 53 3.45 -15.10 -6.07
C LEU A 53 4.15 -14.36 -7.22
N TYR A 54 4.31 -13.06 -7.05
CA TYR A 54 4.93 -12.19 -8.04
C TYR A 54 6.37 -11.88 -7.66
N VAL A 55 7.26 -11.87 -8.65
CA VAL A 55 8.58 -11.24 -8.49
C VAL A 55 8.39 -9.74 -8.66
N ILE A 56 9.04 -8.93 -7.84
CA ILE A 56 9.07 -7.48 -8.03
C ILE A 56 10.36 -7.03 -8.70
N GLU A 57 10.31 -5.89 -9.38
CA GLU A 57 11.49 -5.18 -9.86
C GLU A 57 12.14 -4.41 -8.70
N LYS A 58 13.13 -5.05 -8.04
CA LYS A 58 13.81 -4.47 -6.87
C LYS A 58 14.71 -3.28 -7.21
N ASP A 59 15.12 -3.15 -8.48
CA ASP A 59 16.02 -2.08 -8.93
C ASP A 59 15.29 -0.75 -9.11
N CYS A 60 13.95 -0.77 -9.13
CA CYS A 60 13.09 0.38 -9.39
C CYS A 60 12.04 0.54 -8.29
N LEU A 61 12.43 0.52 -7.01
CA LEU A 61 11.48 0.74 -5.92
C LEU A 61 11.21 2.24 -5.73
N LEU A 62 9.96 2.59 -5.46
CA LEU A 62 9.56 3.97 -5.19
C LEU A 62 8.86 4.10 -3.84
N ALA A 63 8.78 5.31 -3.30
CA ALA A 63 8.02 5.60 -2.10
C ALA A 63 7.26 6.91 -2.25
N ILE A 64 6.06 6.98 -1.66
CA ILE A 64 5.29 8.22 -1.57
C ILE A 64 5.09 8.62 -0.11
N LYS A 65 5.25 9.91 0.18
CA LYS A 65 4.98 10.47 1.52
C LYS A 65 3.47 10.49 1.78
N SER A 66 3.06 9.97 2.93
CA SER A 66 1.66 10.02 3.38
C SER A 66 1.57 9.97 4.90
N GLU A 67 0.88 10.93 5.49
CA GLU A 67 0.58 11.01 6.93
C GLU A 67 -0.26 9.82 7.42
N GLY A 68 -1.02 9.18 6.52
CA GLY A 68 -1.82 7.99 6.81
C GLY A 68 -1.19 6.68 6.36
N SER A 69 0.12 6.65 6.11
CA SER A 69 0.86 5.47 5.65
C SER A 69 0.62 4.23 6.52
N ASP A 70 0.56 4.40 7.84
CA ASP A 70 0.24 3.34 8.81
C ASP A 70 -1.14 2.71 8.56
N LYS A 71 -2.16 3.56 8.38
CA LYS A 71 -3.55 3.15 8.15
C LYS A 71 -3.71 2.49 6.79
N ILE A 72 -3.09 3.07 5.77
CA ILE A 72 -3.07 2.51 4.41
C ILE A 72 -2.41 1.14 4.44
N MET A 73 -1.20 1.00 4.97
CA MET A 73 -0.51 -0.28 5.04
C MET A 73 -1.28 -1.35 5.85
N ALA A 74 -2.01 -0.95 6.91
CA ALA A 74 -2.86 -1.85 7.66
C ALA A 74 -4.05 -2.39 6.84
N ALA A 75 -4.68 -1.55 6.02
CA ALA A 75 -5.76 -1.97 5.11
C ALA A 75 -5.21 -2.82 3.95
N ILE A 76 -4.04 -2.46 3.42
CA ILE A 76 -3.31 -3.21 2.38
C ILE A 76 -2.97 -4.63 2.84
N GLY A 77 -2.61 -4.80 4.11
CA GLY A 77 -2.41 -6.12 4.72
C GLY A 77 -3.66 -7.02 4.69
N GLY A 78 -4.85 -6.45 4.53
CA GLY A 78 -6.12 -7.17 4.32
C GLY A 78 -6.48 -7.44 2.86
N GLY A 79 -5.66 -7.01 1.89
CA GLY A 79 -5.90 -7.20 0.46
C GLY A 79 -6.56 -6.03 -0.28
N TYR A 80 -6.75 -4.88 0.40
CA TYR A 80 -7.47 -3.73 -0.17
C TYR A 80 -6.50 -2.74 -0.84
N HIS A 81 -6.05 -3.08 -2.05
CA HIS A 81 -4.95 -2.39 -2.75
C HIS A 81 -5.33 -1.13 -3.52
N THR A 82 -6.62 -0.83 -3.68
CA THR A 82 -7.11 0.32 -4.45
C THR A 82 -8.31 0.96 -3.75
N VAL A 83 -8.58 2.22 -4.08
CA VAL A 83 -9.78 2.93 -3.60
C VAL A 83 -11.06 2.16 -3.98
N ALA A 84 -11.13 1.66 -5.22
CA ALA A 84 -12.28 0.91 -5.69
C ALA A 84 -12.52 -0.39 -4.91
N LEU A 85 -11.46 -1.13 -4.54
CA LEU A 85 -11.59 -2.34 -3.71
C LEU A 85 -12.07 -2.01 -2.30
N MET A 86 -11.56 -0.92 -1.72
CA MET A 86 -11.99 -0.43 -0.41
C MET A 86 -13.47 -0.05 -0.41
N GLU A 87 -13.89 0.78 -1.36
CA GLU A 87 -15.28 1.23 -1.48
C GLU A 87 -16.23 0.07 -1.75
N LYS A 88 -15.84 -0.86 -2.64
CA LYS A 88 -16.60 -2.08 -2.89
C LYS A 88 -16.79 -2.91 -1.62
N PHE A 89 -15.73 -3.12 -0.84
CA PHE A 89 -15.83 -3.92 0.38
C PHE A 89 -16.75 -3.27 1.42
N LEU A 90 -16.69 -1.95 1.58
CA LEU A 90 -17.62 -1.23 2.45
C LEU A 90 -19.07 -1.36 1.98
N SER A 91 -19.31 -1.28 0.67
CA SER A 91 -20.65 -1.46 0.10
C SER A 91 -21.18 -2.89 0.28
N ASP A 92 -20.32 -3.89 0.16
CA ASP A 92 -20.68 -5.30 0.34
C ASP A 92 -20.89 -5.66 1.84
N ASN A 93 -20.40 -4.82 2.77
CA ASN A 93 -20.45 -5.06 4.21
C ASN A 93 -20.94 -3.82 4.98
N PRO A 94 -22.20 -3.39 4.80
CA PRO A 94 -22.71 -2.17 5.43
C PRO A 94 -22.84 -2.29 6.96
N GLU A 95 -23.14 -3.49 7.46
CA GLU A 95 -23.29 -3.78 8.89
C GLU A 95 -22.63 -5.13 9.23
N PRO A 96 -21.29 -5.18 9.32
CA PRO A 96 -20.59 -6.40 9.63
C PRO A 96 -20.90 -6.84 11.07
N LYS A 97 -20.97 -8.15 11.28
CA LYS A 97 -21.16 -8.72 12.62
C LYS A 97 -20.08 -8.18 13.57
N LYS A 98 -20.49 -7.73 14.76
CA LYS A 98 -19.56 -7.24 15.77
C LYS A 98 -18.44 -8.25 16.05
N ASP A 99 -17.22 -7.75 16.18
CA ASP A 99 -15.98 -8.51 16.42
C ASP A 99 -15.57 -9.51 15.31
N SER A 100 -16.29 -9.52 14.18
CA SER A 100 -15.93 -10.34 13.02
C SER A 100 -14.68 -9.84 12.30
N TRP A 101 -14.18 -10.66 11.38
CA TRP A 101 -13.08 -10.26 10.52
C TRP A 101 -13.48 -9.08 9.63
N GLU A 102 -14.69 -9.09 9.10
CA GLU A 102 -15.26 -8.02 8.28
C GLU A 102 -15.34 -6.71 9.06
N ALA A 103 -15.79 -6.74 10.32
CA ALA A 103 -15.84 -5.54 11.17
C ALA A 103 -14.44 -4.92 11.36
N LYS A 104 -13.41 -5.77 11.52
CA LYS A 104 -12.01 -5.32 11.59
C LYS A 104 -11.54 -4.72 10.26
N GLN A 105 -11.92 -5.29 9.12
CA GLN A 105 -11.56 -4.73 7.81
C GLN A 105 -12.29 -3.42 7.52
N VAL A 106 -13.59 -3.32 7.80
CA VAL A 106 -14.38 -2.09 7.67
C VAL A 106 -13.73 -0.96 8.49
N SER A 107 -13.32 -1.23 9.73
CA SER A 107 -12.60 -0.25 10.56
C SER A 107 -11.27 0.21 9.93
N ARG A 108 -10.46 -0.73 9.42
CA ARG A 108 -9.19 -0.41 8.75
C ARG A 108 -9.39 0.40 7.47
N ILE A 109 -10.36 0.02 6.65
CA ILE A 109 -10.68 0.69 5.39
C ILE A 109 -11.17 2.10 5.68
N ASN A 110 -12.10 2.30 6.62
CA ASN A 110 -12.57 3.62 7.00
C ASN A 110 -11.44 4.54 7.49
N ALA A 111 -10.45 3.99 8.20
CA ALA A 111 -9.27 4.73 8.63
C ALA A 111 -8.31 5.07 7.47
N ALA A 112 -8.19 4.20 6.47
CA ALA A 112 -7.24 4.34 5.36
C ALA A 112 -7.77 5.18 4.19
N LEU A 113 -9.05 5.02 3.84
CA LEU A 113 -9.68 5.55 2.64
C LEU A 113 -9.52 7.08 2.48
N PRO A 114 -9.65 7.92 3.53
CA PRO A 114 -9.46 9.36 3.40
C PRO A 114 -8.04 9.75 2.99
N TYR A 115 -7.03 8.96 3.38
CA TYR A 115 -5.64 9.21 3.02
C TYR A 115 -5.33 8.64 1.63
N MET A 116 -5.91 7.49 1.29
CA MET A 116 -5.70 6.86 -0.01
C MET A 116 -6.27 7.70 -1.15
N LYS A 117 -7.43 8.34 -0.95
CA LYS A 117 -8.04 9.29 -1.89
C LYS A 117 -7.20 10.54 -2.16
N LYS A 118 -6.23 10.87 -1.29
CA LYS A 118 -5.31 12.00 -1.49
C LYS A 118 -4.11 11.64 -2.37
N ILE A 119 -3.86 10.35 -2.61
CA ILE A 119 -2.74 9.90 -3.42
C ILE A 119 -3.15 9.94 -4.88
N LYS A 120 -2.37 10.64 -5.71
CA LYS A 120 -2.55 10.67 -7.16
C LYS A 120 -2.06 9.37 -7.79
N GLY A 121 -2.83 8.82 -8.74
CA GLY A 121 -2.45 7.63 -9.52
C GLY A 121 -2.84 6.27 -8.90
N LEU A 122 -3.78 6.23 -7.95
CA LEU A 122 -4.18 5.04 -7.18
C LEU A 122 -5.64 4.62 -7.34
#